data_AF-A0A970PEZ7-F1
#
_entry.id   AF-A0A970PEZ7-F1
#
_cell.length_a   1.000
_cell.length_b   1.000
_cell.length_c   1.000
_cell.angle_alpha   90.00
_cell.angle_beta   90.00
_cell.angle_gamma   90.00
#
_symmetry.space_group_name_H-M   'P 1'
#
loop_
_entity.id
_entity.type
_entity.pdbx_description
1 polymer ?
#
loop_
_entity_poly.entity_id
_entity_poly.type
_entity_poly.pdbx_seq_one_letter_code
_entity_poly.pdbx_strand_id
1 'polypeptide(L)'
;MGWVLINIIPAMGFGFIFQLIIHEVGHLIGGLISGWRFLYLQIYRLVIKWENKWLNITTTREVGCKCIMYPKSINQAARLYTMGGYMLNLISSVIGLFLLIFASISPVMWLYIWSFVAFGIGLFFMNGIASIKRVCNDKACYNLIKADKHNKLCHNAQLITARHLINGLTYSEIGEEILCLCPEVAENDIQAYQAILEYYYFLDNNNILKVGQALNKIRNKNNISGNMLRLVDMELIYIRLICGIHIHNKNMDVKNSSDTENTKRPWLNDAEAFFNIKQKDIHFDRVKAVYDAYTQYANGSSEKAIVTLNKALYLMEKSNFIYGGEKEFCIKQLLWVKKIMEYEEKEAK
;
A
#
# COMPACT_ATOMS: atom_id res chain seq x y z
N MET A 1 -28.60 35.92 -4.54
CA MET A 1 -27.76 35.30 -3.49
C MET A 1 -27.97 33.78 -3.39
N GLY A 2 -29.21 33.26 -3.39
CA GLY A 2 -29.49 31.81 -3.25
C GLY A 2 -28.76 30.88 -4.23
N TRP A 3 -28.60 31.28 -5.49
CA TRP A 3 -27.89 30.50 -6.52
C TRP A 3 -26.40 30.28 -6.22
N VAL A 4 -25.72 31.24 -5.57
CA VAL A 4 -24.31 31.10 -5.19
C VAL A 4 -24.17 30.12 -4.02
N LEU A 5 -25.08 30.19 -3.05
CA LEU A 5 -25.07 29.32 -1.86
C LEU A 5 -25.23 27.83 -2.23
N ILE A 6 -26.10 27.52 -3.20
CA ILE A 6 -26.30 26.14 -3.69
C ILE A 6 -25.03 25.58 -4.34
N ASN A 7 -24.17 26.45 -4.89
CA ASN A 7 -22.96 26.06 -5.60
C ASN A 7 -21.73 25.88 -4.71
N ILE A 8 -21.79 26.19 -3.41
CA ILE A 8 -20.62 26.07 -2.51
C ILE A 8 -20.10 24.63 -2.44
N ILE A 9 -20.97 23.67 -2.12
CA ILE A 9 -20.57 22.26 -1.98
C ILE A 9 -20.06 21.70 -3.32
N PRO A 10 -20.77 21.88 -4.46
CA PRO A 10 -20.27 21.49 -5.77
C PRO A 10 -18.93 22.11 -6.14
N ALA A 11 -18.74 23.41 -5.88
CA ALA A 11 -17.49 24.12 -6.17
C ALA A 11 -16.33 23.58 -5.33
N MET A 12 -16.55 23.29 -4.05
CA MET A 12 -15.54 22.68 -3.19
C MET A 12 -15.16 21.27 -3.68
N GLY A 13 -16.15 20.43 -3.99
CA GLY A 13 -15.92 19.10 -4.53
C GLY A 13 -15.17 19.13 -5.86
N PHE A 14 -15.57 20.03 -6.78
CA PHE A 14 -14.89 20.28 -8.04
C PHE A 14 -13.43 20.69 -7.82
N GLY A 15 -13.19 21.73 -7.03
CA GLY A 15 -11.85 22.26 -6.79
C GLY A 15 -10.91 21.22 -6.19
N PHE A 16 -11.39 20.45 -5.22
CA PHE A 16 -10.59 19.38 -4.60
C PHE A 16 -10.26 18.26 -5.59
N ILE A 17 -11.25 17.70 -6.28
CA ILE A 17 -11.06 16.56 -7.21
C ILE A 17 -10.14 16.98 -8.36
N PHE A 18 -10.36 18.13 -8.98
CA PHE A 18 -9.53 18.57 -10.09
C PHE A 18 -8.10 18.85 -9.67
N GLN A 19 -7.87 19.42 -8.49
CA GLN A 19 -6.52 19.65 -8.00
C GLN A 19 -5.79 18.34 -7.64
N LEU A 20 -6.51 17.31 -7.16
CA LEU A 20 -5.93 15.97 -7.02
C LEU A 20 -5.53 15.36 -8.37
N ILE A 21 -6.37 15.49 -9.40
CA ILE A 21 -6.04 15.00 -10.74
C ILE A 21 -4.82 15.74 -11.30
N ILE A 22 -4.79 17.07 -11.18
CA ILE A 22 -3.66 17.89 -11.61
C ILE A 22 -2.38 17.50 -10.86
N HIS A 23 -2.48 17.19 -9.56
CA HIS A 23 -1.35 16.68 -8.80
C HIS A 23 -0.77 15.40 -9.42
N GLU A 24 -1.60 14.40 -9.67
CA GLU A 24 -1.12 13.15 -10.29
C GLU A 24 -0.59 13.35 -11.72
N VAL A 25 -1.21 14.25 -12.49
CA VAL A 25 -0.70 14.65 -13.82
C VAL A 25 0.65 15.35 -13.72
N GLY A 26 0.92 16.07 -12.63
CA GLY A 26 2.22 16.66 -12.36
C GLY A 26 3.32 15.60 -12.24
N HIS A 27 3.07 14.52 -11.50
CA HIS A 27 3.99 13.38 -11.44
C HIS A 27 4.21 12.75 -12.82
N LEU A 28 3.13 12.58 -13.59
CA LEU A 28 3.21 12.06 -14.96
C LEU A 28 4.13 12.91 -15.85
N ILE A 29 3.90 14.23 -15.89
CA ILE A 29 4.70 15.16 -16.68
C ILE A 29 6.16 15.14 -16.21
N GLY A 30 6.40 15.21 -14.90
CA GLY A 30 7.75 15.19 -14.32
C GLY A 30 8.51 13.90 -14.63
N GLY A 31 7.84 12.75 -14.59
CA GLY A 31 8.40 11.46 -14.97
C GLY A 31 8.70 11.37 -16.47
N LEU A 32 7.76 11.78 -17.33
CA LEU A 32 7.95 11.75 -18.79
C LEU A 32 9.13 12.63 -19.22
N ILE A 33 9.24 13.85 -18.69
CA ILE A 33 10.38 14.75 -18.93
C ILE A 33 11.70 14.08 -18.48
N SER A 34 11.66 13.33 -17.38
CA SER A 34 12.82 12.60 -16.87
C SER A 34 13.13 11.32 -17.66
N GLY A 35 12.33 10.96 -18.67
CA GLY A 35 12.48 9.74 -19.46
C GLY A 35 11.98 8.47 -18.77
N TRP A 36 11.16 8.60 -17.72
CA TRP A 36 10.50 7.49 -17.05
C TRP A 36 9.36 6.93 -17.92
N ARG A 37 8.91 5.72 -17.60
CA ARG A 37 7.79 5.07 -18.31
C ARG A 37 6.56 5.06 -17.43
N PHE A 38 5.44 5.44 -18.03
CA PHE A 38 4.13 5.39 -17.39
C PHE A 38 3.72 3.94 -17.14
N LEU A 39 3.21 3.65 -15.94
CA LEU A 39 2.68 2.34 -15.58
C LEU A 39 1.15 2.41 -15.53
N TYR A 40 0.62 3.22 -14.61
CA TYR A 40 -0.82 3.47 -14.52
C TYR A 40 -1.14 4.79 -13.80
N LEU A 41 -2.35 5.28 -14.04
CA LEU A 41 -2.97 6.40 -13.34
C LEU A 41 -4.29 5.90 -12.74
N GLN A 42 -4.45 6.06 -11.44
CA GLN A 42 -5.67 5.73 -10.73
C GLN A 42 -6.36 7.02 -10.30
N ILE A 43 -7.65 7.13 -10.64
CA ILE A 43 -8.54 8.20 -10.18
C ILE A 43 -9.74 7.51 -9.52
N TYR A 44 -9.81 7.59 -8.20
CA TYR A 44 -10.75 6.84 -7.38
C TYR A 44 -10.62 5.31 -7.58
N ARG A 45 -11.56 4.69 -8.28
CA ARG A 45 -11.55 3.26 -8.65
C ARG A 45 -11.17 3.01 -10.09
N LEU A 46 -11.13 4.05 -10.92
CA LEU A 46 -10.78 3.92 -12.33
C LEU A 46 -9.26 3.89 -12.47
N VAL A 47 -8.76 2.92 -13.21
CA VAL A 47 -7.33 2.71 -13.46
C VAL A 47 -7.10 2.73 -14.95
N ILE A 48 -6.28 3.68 -15.39
CA ILE A 48 -5.82 3.85 -16.76
C ILE A 48 -4.40 3.30 -16.84
N LYS A 49 -4.17 2.27 -17.64
CA LYS A 49 -2.86 1.63 -17.80
C LYS A 49 -2.60 1.26 -19.25
N TRP A 50 -1.33 1.06 -19.62
CA TRP A 50 -1.00 0.49 -20.93
C TRP A 50 -1.15 -1.03 -20.90
N GLU A 51 -1.89 -1.56 -21.86
CA GLU A 51 -2.04 -2.99 -22.07
C GLU A 51 -2.03 -3.27 -23.57
N ASN A 52 -1.17 -4.18 -24.03
CA ASN A 52 -1.06 -4.56 -25.46
C ASN A 52 -0.90 -3.38 -26.44
N LYS A 53 -0.14 -2.34 -26.07
CA LYS A 53 0.08 -1.10 -26.83
C LYS A 53 -1.12 -0.15 -26.93
N TRP A 54 -2.20 -0.40 -26.18
CA TRP A 54 -3.36 0.48 -26.09
C TRP A 54 -3.56 0.97 -24.65
N LEU A 55 -4.22 2.11 -24.50
CA LEU A 55 -4.70 2.56 -23.19
C LEU A 55 -5.93 1.74 -22.83
N ASN A 56 -5.84 0.99 -21.74
CA ASN A 56 -6.95 0.25 -21.18
C ASN A 56 -7.47 0.96 -19.93
N ILE A 57 -8.80 0.98 -19.78
CA ILE A 57 -9.48 1.53 -18.61
C ILE A 57 -10.14 0.37 -17.88
N THR A 58 -9.68 0.14 -16.66
CA THR A 58 -10.19 -0.92 -15.77
C THR A 58 -10.66 -0.31 -14.46
N THR A 59 -11.36 -1.11 -13.65
CA THR A 59 -11.75 -0.71 -12.29
C THR A 59 -11.01 -1.55 -11.26
N THR A 60 -10.65 -0.94 -10.14
CA THR A 60 -10.06 -1.63 -8.98
C THR A 60 -10.96 -1.52 -7.76
N ARG A 61 -10.82 -2.47 -6.83
CA ARG A 61 -11.50 -2.45 -5.53
C ARG A 61 -10.99 -1.30 -4.64
N GLU A 62 -9.71 -0.98 -4.76
CA GLU A 62 -9.01 0.08 -4.04
C GLU A 62 -9.52 1.48 -4.41
N VAL A 63 -9.48 2.38 -3.44
CA VAL A 63 -9.82 3.79 -3.66
C VAL A 63 -8.55 4.61 -3.47
N GLY A 64 -8.17 5.36 -4.49
CA GLY A 64 -7.00 6.23 -4.42
C GLY A 64 -6.90 7.21 -5.58
N CYS A 65 -6.01 8.18 -5.43
CA CYS A 65 -5.51 9.00 -6.53
C CYS A 65 -4.00 8.74 -6.56
N LYS A 66 -3.50 8.14 -7.64
CA LYS A 66 -2.09 7.72 -7.74
C LYS A 66 -1.63 7.71 -9.20
N CYS A 67 -0.50 8.34 -9.50
CA CYS A 67 0.26 8.13 -10.73
C CYS A 67 1.49 7.30 -10.40
N ILE A 68 1.56 6.09 -10.95
CA ILE A 68 2.76 5.25 -10.82
C ILE A 68 3.49 5.22 -12.16
N MET A 69 4.78 5.54 -12.08
CA MET A 69 5.74 5.42 -13.18
C MET A 69 6.96 4.64 -12.70
N TYR A 70 7.71 4.08 -13.62
CA TYR A 70 8.95 3.38 -13.32
C TYR A 70 10.13 3.93 -14.13
N PRO A 71 11.35 3.95 -13.56
CA PRO A 71 12.53 4.39 -14.28
C PRO A 71 13.01 3.32 -15.27
N LYS A 72 13.68 3.73 -16.35
CA LYS A 72 14.34 2.82 -17.31
C LYS A 72 15.62 2.20 -16.74
N SER A 73 16.24 2.87 -15.77
CA SER A 73 17.42 2.39 -15.06
C SER A 73 17.24 2.65 -13.56
N ILE A 74 17.66 1.70 -12.72
CA ILE A 74 17.59 1.82 -11.26
C ILE A 74 18.34 3.05 -10.72
N ASN A 75 19.33 3.57 -11.45
CA ASN A 75 20.12 4.73 -11.04
C ASN A 75 19.56 6.09 -11.52
N GLN A 76 18.49 6.08 -12.32
CA GLN A 76 17.90 7.26 -12.94
C GLN A 76 17.42 8.28 -11.91
N ALA A 77 17.50 9.56 -12.24
CA ALA A 77 17.05 10.63 -11.36
C ALA A 77 15.51 10.60 -11.21
N ALA A 78 15.02 10.69 -9.97
CA ALA A 78 13.58 10.71 -9.64
C ALA A 78 13.06 12.13 -9.31
N ARG A 79 13.92 13.16 -9.37
CA ARG A 79 13.62 14.50 -8.83
C ARG A 79 12.33 15.10 -9.40
N LEU A 80 12.21 15.22 -10.72
CA LEU A 80 11.03 15.83 -11.34
C LEU A 80 9.79 14.97 -11.18
N TYR A 81 9.93 13.63 -11.21
CA TYR A 81 8.83 12.72 -10.90
C TYR A 81 8.28 12.99 -9.50
N THR A 82 9.14 13.07 -8.48
CA THR A 82 8.71 13.32 -7.09
C THR A 82 8.16 14.73 -6.86
N MET A 83 8.67 15.75 -7.56
CA MET A 83 8.24 17.14 -7.33
C MET A 83 7.04 17.55 -8.20
N GLY A 84 6.78 16.82 -9.28
CA GLY A 84 5.88 17.24 -10.33
C GLY A 84 4.48 17.57 -9.85
N GLY A 85 3.93 16.78 -8.91
CA GLY A 85 2.57 16.97 -8.43
C GLY A 85 2.35 18.30 -7.73
N TYR A 86 3.10 18.57 -6.67
CA TYR A 86 2.93 19.85 -5.95
C TYR A 86 3.36 21.06 -6.80
N MET A 87 4.33 20.92 -7.71
CA MET A 87 4.69 22.02 -8.63
C MET A 87 3.54 22.34 -9.59
N LEU A 88 2.84 21.33 -10.12
CA LEU A 88 1.72 21.57 -11.03
C LEU A 88 0.49 22.13 -10.30
N ASN A 89 0.26 21.77 -9.03
CA ASN A 89 -0.74 22.44 -8.20
C ASN A 89 -0.44 23.93 -8.03
N LEU A 90 0.83 24.30 -7.76
CA LEU A 90 1.21 25.70 -7.63
C LEU A 90 0.98 26.47 -8.93
N ILE A 91 1.44 25.92 -10.07
CA ILE A 91 1.27 26.54 -11.39
C ILE A 91 -0.21 26.73 -11.71
N SER A 92 -1.03 25.70 -11.52
CA SER A 92 -2.47 25.77 -11.79
C SER A 92 -3.18 26.79 -10.88
N SER A 93 -2.79 26.88 -9.61
CA SER A 93 -3.30 27.88 -8.68
C SER A 93 -2.91 29.31 -9.06
N VAL A 94 -1.67 29.54 -9.53
CA VAL A 94 -1.24 30.86 -10.01
C VAL A 94 -2.04 31.29 -11.23
N ILE A 95 -2.29 30.38 -12.17
CA ILE A 95 -3.15 30.64 -13.34
C ILE A 95 -4.59 30.94 -12.90
N GLY A 96 -5.13 30.16 -11.96
CA GLY A 96 -6.47 30.41 -11.41
C GLY A 96 -6.57 31.78 -10.71
N LEU A 97 -5.54 32.17 -9.95
CA LEU A 97 -5.51 33.48 -9.29
C LEU A 97 -5.48 34.64 -10.31
N PHE A 98 -4.70 34.48 -11.39
CA PHE A 98 -4.70 35.44 -12.49
C PHE A 98 -6.12 35.61 -13.08
N LEU A 99 -6.83 34.50 -13.32
CA LEU A 99 -8.22 34.54 -13.80
C LEU A 99 -9.16 35.25 -12.82
N LEU A 100 -9.01 35.03 -11.51
CA LEU A 100 -9.85 35.70 -10.50
C LEU A 100 -9.67 37.23 -10.46
N ILE A 101 -8.46 37.71 -10.76
CA ILE A 101 -8.12 39.15 -10.67
C ILE A 101 -8.49 39.87 -11.98
N PHE A 102 -8.19 39.27 -13.12
CA PHE A 102 -8.22 39.99 -14.40
C PHE A 102 -9.42 39.63 -15.28
N ALA A 103 -10.09 38.49 -15.07
CA ALA A 103 -11.22 38.10 -15.90
C ALA A 103 -12.54 38.63 -15.34
N SER A 104 -13.38 39.19 -16.21
CA SER A 104 -14.78 39.51 -15.86
C SER A 104 -15.61 38.23 -15.85
N ILE A 105 -15.84 37.66 -14.67
CA ILE A 105 -16.52 36.37 -14.48
C ILE A 105 -17.74 36.51 -13.57
N SER A 106 -18.72 35.61 -13.74
CA SER A 106 -19.91 35.58 -12.88
C SER A 106 -19.56 35.18 -11.44
N PRO A 107 -20.36 35.56 -10.42
CA PRO A 107 -20.10 35.17 -9.04
C PRO A 107 -20.04 33.66 -8.81
N VAL A 108 -20.80 32.88 -9.58
CA VAL A 108 -20.76 31.41 -9.52
C VAL A 108 -19.42 30.91 -10.07
N MET A 109 -18.99 31.39 -11.24
CA MET A 109 -17.71 30.98 -11.82
C MET A 109 -16.53 31.39 -10.92
N TRP A 110 -16.61 32.58 -10.32
CA TRP A 110 -15.65 33.05 -9.33
C TRP A 110 -15.51 32.07 -8.17
N LEU A 111 -16.63 31.55 -7.63
CA LEU A 111 -16.62 30.57 -6.55
C LEU A 111 -15.92 29.24 -6.93
N TYR A 112 -16.13 28.74 -8.15
CA TYR A 112 -15.47 27.52 -8.63
C TYR A 112 -13.96 27.72 -8.81
N ILE A 113 -13.56 28.83 -9.44
CA ILE A 113 -12.14 29.15 -9.64
C ILE A 113 -11.47 29.41 -8.28
N TRP A 114 -12.12 30.14 -7.37
CA TRP A 114 -11.61 30.36 -6.02
C TRP A 114 -11.40 29.04 -5.27
N SER A 115 -12.40 28.14 -5.31
CA SER A 115 -12.29 26.82 -4.67
C SER A 115 -11.13 26.02 -5.28
N PHE A 116 -11.00 26.01 -6.62
CA PHE A 116 -9.89 25.39 -7.32
C PHE A 116 -8.52 25.97 -6.90
N VAL A 117 -8.39 27.29 -6.79
CA VAL A 117 -7.15 27.95 -6.35
C VAL A 117 -6.82 27.58 -4.90
N ALA A 118 -7.80 27.68 -4.00
CA ALA A 118 -7.63 27.40 -2.57
C ALA A 118 -7.16 25.97 -2.33
N PHE A 119 -7.80 24.97 -2.96
CA PHE A 119 -7.36 23.58 -2.87
C PHE A 119 -5.99 23.35 -3.50
N GLY A 120 -5.67 24.00 -4.62
CA GLY A 120 -4.35 23.85 -5.24
C GLY A 120 -3.23 24.39 -4.38
N ILE A 121 -3.42 25.56 -3.75
CA ILE A 121 -2.47 26.12 -2.78
C ILE A 121 -2.35 25.19 -1.55
N GLY A 122 -3.48 24.69 -1.06
CA GLY A 122 -3.51 23.72 0.05
C GLY A 122 -2.71 22.45 -0.25
N LEU A 123 -2.96 21.81 -1.40
CA LEU A 123 -2.24 20.60 -1.83
C LEU A 123 -0.77 20.88 -2.12
N PHE A 124 -0.44 22.06 -2.67
CA PHE A 124 0.94 22.50 -2.83
C PHE A 124 1.68 22.53 -1.49
N PHE A 125 1.09 23.11 -0.44
CA PHE A 125 1.74 23.12 0.88
C PHE A 125 1.76 21.73 1.52
N MET A 126 0.66 20.97 1.44
CA MET A 126 0.57 19.63 2.03
C MET A 126 1.62 18.66 1.47
N ASN A 127 1.97 18.77 0.18
CA ASN A 127 2.96 17.91 -0.46
C ASN A 127 4.33 18.58 -0.65
N GLY A 128 4.39 19.91 -0.70
CA GLY A 128 5.59 20.71 -0.89
C GLY A 128 6.37 21.03 0.40
N ILE A 129 5.77 20.82 1.58
CA ILE A 129 6.43 20.88 2.89
C ILE A 129 6.69 19.45 3.37
N ALA A 130 7.93 19.10 3.67
CA ALA A 130 8.29 17.73 4.07
C ALA A 130 7.52 17.29 5.32
N SER A 131 6.85 16.14 5.24
CA SER A 131 6.15 15.53 6.36
C SER A 131 6.24 14.01 6.25
N ILE A 132 6.45 13.37 7.40
CA ILE A 132 6.44 11.91 7.57
C ILE A 132 5.40 11.46 8.60
N LYS A 133 4.53 12.35 9.10
CA LYS A 133 3.62 12.01 10.21
C LYS A 133 2.69 10.84 9.87
N ARG A 134 2.02 10.93 8.71
CA ARG A 134 1.07 9.91 8.24
C ARG A 134 1.65 9.06 7.12
N VAL A 135 2.23 9.73 6.13
CA VAL A 135 2.89 9.18 4.94
C VAL A 135 4.10 10.05 4.67
N CYS A 136 5.19 9.47 4.17
CA CYS A 136 6.25 10.23 3.52
C CYS A 136 5.72 10.91 2.25
N ASN A 137 5.40 12.20 2.35
CA ASN A 137 4.87 12.97 1.23
C ASN A 137 5.95 13.31 0.20
N ASP A 138 5.54 13.86 -0.94
CA ASP A 138 6.42 14.19 -2.07
C ASP A 138 7.71 14.91 -1.68
N LYS A 139 7.60 15.99 -0.88
CA LYS A 139 8.77 16.76 -0.47
C LYS A 139 9.68 15.96 0.45
N ALA A 140 9.13 15.19 1.38
CA ALA A 140 9.93 14.31 2.24
C ALA A 140 10.66 13.24 1.40
N CYS A 141 9.96 12.59 0.48
CA CYS A 141 10.51 11.59 -0.44
C CYS A 141 11.63 12.20 -1.30
N TYR A 142 11.39 13.36 -1.91
CA TYR A 142 12.40 14.12 -2.66
C TYR A 142 13.65 14.40 -1.81
N ASN A 143 13.46 14.88 -0.57
CA ASN A 143 14.58 15.19 0.32
C ASN A 143 15.41 13.94 0.63
N LEU A 144 14.77 12.80 0.92
CA LEU A 144 15.45 11.53 1.19
C LEU A 144 16.24 11.02 -0.02
N ILE A 145 15.65 11.07 -1.22
CA ILE A 145 16.29 10.69 -2.48
C ILE A 145 17.47 11.62 -2.83
N LYS A 146 17.33 12.91 -2.50
CA LYS A 146 18.40 13.90 -2.74
C LYS A 146 19.57 13.70 -1.76
N ALA A 147 19.27 13.36 -0.51
CA ALA A 147 20.27 13.23 0.54
C ALA A 147 21.16 12.00 0.36
N ASP A 148 20.62 10.89 -0.15
CA ASP A 148 21.33 9.61 -0.23
C ASP A 148 21.06 8.87 -1.55
N LYS A 149 22.15 8.43 -2.19
CA LYS A 149 22.11 7.61 -3.41
C LYS A 149 21.46 6.26 -3.17
N HIS A 150 21.59 5.69 -1.98
CA HIS A 150 20.99 4.40 -1.64
C HIS A 150 19.46 4.52 -1.50
N ASN A 151 18.94 5.58 -0.87
CA ASN A 151 17.51 5.88 -0.90
C ASN A 151 16.95 6.00 -2.32
N LYS A 152 17.69 6.66 -3.24
CA LYS A 152 17.30 6.72 -4.65
C LYS A 152 17.22 5.33 -5.29
N LEU A 153 18.19 4.46 -5.01
CA LEU A 153 18.25 3.11 -5.52
C LEU A 153 17.05 2.27 -5.01
N CYS A 154 16.76 2.30 -3.70
CA CYS A 154 15.60 1.63 -3.12
C CYS A 154 14.27 2.17 -3.67
N HIS A 155 14.09 3.50 -3.73
CA HIS A 155 12.90 4.12 -4.32
C HIS A 155 12.67 3.65 -5.77
N ASN A 156 13.71 3.66 -6.59
CA ASN A 156 13.61 3.23 -7.97
C ASN A 156 13.35 1.72 -8.09
N ALA A 157 13.95 0.91 -7.21
CA ALA A 157 13.67 -0.52 -7.11
C ALA A 157 12.20 -0.78 -6.80
N GLN A 158 11.60 -0.05 -5.85
CA GLN A 158 10.17 -0.18 -5.49
C GLN A 158 9.24 0.06 -6.67
N LEU A 159 9.56 1.03 -7.52
CA LEU A 159 8.75 1.34 -8.71
C LEU A 159 8.98 0.34 -9.85
N ILE A 160 10.16 -0.27 -9.93
CA ILE A 160 10.42 -1.41 -10.82
C ILE A 160 9.66 -2.65 -10.30
N THR A 161 9.67 -2.91 -9.00
CA THR A 161 8.88 -3.97 -8.34
C THR A 161 7.40 -3.80 -8.64
N ALA A 162 6.85 -2.59 -8.50
CA ALA A 162 5.46 -2.30 -8.84
C ALA A 162 5.10 -2.68 -10.29
N ARG A 163 6.02 -2.45 -11.25
CA ARG A 163 5.87 -2.90 -12.64
C ARG A 163 5.81 -4.42 -12.74
N HIS A 164 6.69 -5.15 -12.05
CA HIS A 164 6.68 -6.60 -12.09
C HIS A 164 5.41 -7.20 -11.45
N LEU A 165 4.99 -6.66 -10.31
CA LEU A 165 3.76 -7.04 -9.62
C LEU A 165 2.52 -6.80 -10.49
N ILE A 166 2.45 -5.68 -11.23
CA ILE A 166 1.35 -5.45 -12.19
C ILE A 166 1.34 -6.49 -13.31
N ASN A 167 2.51 -6.94 -13.75
CA ASN A 167 2.64 -7.95 -14.80
C ASN A 167 2.43 -9.39 -14.29
N GLY A 168 2.05 -9.56 -13.03
CA GLY A 168 1.66 -10.85 -12.46
C GLY A 168 2.77 -11.62 -11.76
N LEU A 169 4.00 -11.10 -11.73
CA LEU A 169 5.11 -11.77 -11.03
C LEU A 169 4.95 -11.61 -9.51
N THR A 170 5.07 -12.70 -8.76
CA THR A 170 5.11 -12.65 -7.29
C THR A 170 6.49 -12.26 -6.78
N TYR A 171 6.61 -11.98 -5.49
CA TYR A 171 7.85 -11.47 -4.90
C TYR A 171 9.05 -12.42 -5.15
N SER A 172 8.87 -13.73 -5.01
CA SER A 172 9.91 -14.72 -5.29
C SER A 172 10.41 -14.70 -6.74
N GLU A 173 9.54 -14.38 -7.70
CA GLU A 173 9.86 -14.33 -9.14
C GLU A 173 10.58 -13.03 -9.55
N ILE A 174 10.45 -11.96 -8.76
CA ILE A 174 11.10 -10.66 -9.06
C ILE A 174 12.61 -10.70 -8.79
N GLY A 175 13.04 -11.48 -7.79
CA GLY A 175 14.46 -11.66 -7.47
C GLY A 175 14.97 -10.86 -6.28
N GLU A 176 16.01 -11.40 -5.63
CA GLU A 176 16.67 -10.82 -4.45
C GLU A 176 17.35 -9.49 -4.79
N GLU A 177 17.89 -9.34 -5.99
CA GLU A 177 18.70 -8.21 -6.42
C GLU A 177 17.92 -6.88 -6.49
N ILE A 178 16.59 -6.94 -6.64
CA ILE A 178 15.70 -5.76 -6.61
C ILE A 178 15.03 -5.61 -5.25
N LEU A 179 14.69 -6.71 -4.57
CA LEU A 179 13.87 -6.67 -3.36
C LEU A 179 14.71 -6.57 -2.07
N CYS A 180 15.92 -7.12 -2.03
CA CYS A 180 16.74 -7.21 -0.81
C CYS A 180 17.84 -6.14 -0.80
N LEU A 181 17.42 -4.88 -0.99
CA LEU A 181 18.31 -3.72 -1.00
C LEU A 181 18.31 -2.97 0.33
N CYS A 182 17.50 -3.36 1.32
CA CYS A 182 17.41 -2.62 2.58
C CYS A 182 18.70 -2.77 3.40
N PRO A 183 19.25 -1.66 3.95
CA PRO A 183 20.37 -1.74 4.89
C PRO A 183 19.96 -2.48 6.17
N GLU A 184 20.94 -2.81 7.02
CA GLU A 184 20.72 -3.48 8.31
C GLU A 184 19.75 -2.75 9.25
N VAL A 185 19.62 -1.43 9.09
CA VAL A 185 18.67 -0.59 9.83
C VAL A 185 17.97 0.33 8.85
N ALA A 186 16.65 0.26 8.80
CA ALA A 186 15.85 1.24 8.09
C ALA A 186 15.75 2.53 8.92
N GLU A 187 16.19 3.64 8.34
CA GLU A 187 16.18 4.96 8.99
C GLU A 187 15.08 5.88 8.47
N ASN A 188 14.38 5.48 7.41
CA ASN A 188 13.32 6.25 6.77
C ASN A 188 12.33 5.35 6.02
N ASP A 189 11.20 5.92 5.60
CA ASP A 189 10.12 5.21 4.90
C ASP A 189 10.56 4.45 3.65
N ILE A 190 11.50 4.99 2.86
CA ILE A 190 11.95 4.33 1.62
C ILE A 190 12.67 3.03 2.00
N GLN A 191 13.58 3.09 2.98
CA GLN A 191 14.30 1.91 3.45
C GLN A 191 13.36 0.93 4.16
N ALA A 192 12.42 1.43 4.97
CA ALA A 192 11.44 0.58 5.65
C ALA A 192 10.55 -0.18 4.67
N TYR A 193 10.10 0.47 3.59
CA TYR A 193 9.34 -0.23 2.56
C TYR A 193 10.20 -1.28 1.83
N GLN A 194 11.50 -1.01 1.64
CA GLN A 194 12.43 -1.99 1.09
C GLN A 194 12.57 -3.23 2.00
N ALA A 195 12.65 -3.04 3.32
CA ALA A 195 12.65 -4.16 4.27
C ALA A 195 11.34 -4.99 4.21
N ILE A 196 10.21 -4.36 3.92
CA ILE A 196 8.93 -5.05 3.75
C ILE A 196 8.92 -5.86 2.44
N LEU A 197 9.48 -5.33 1.36
CA LEU A 197 9.65 -6.07 0.11
C LEU A 197 10.57 -7.29 0.28
N GLU A 198 11.66 -7.13 1.02
CA GLU A 198 12.55 -8.23 1.41
C GLU A 198 11.83 -9.28 2.27
N TYR A 199 11.01 -8.84 3.23
CA TYR A 199 10.13 -9.73 4.01
C TYR A 199 9.19 -10.53 3.09
N TYR A 200 8.53 -9.89 2.14
CA TYR A 200 7.64 -10.58 1.21
C TYR A 200 8.39 -11.55 0.29
N TYR A 201 9.60 -11.20 -0.16
CA TYR A 201 10.45 -12.12 -0.91
C TYR A 201 10.75 -13.39 -0.12
N PHE A 202 11.20 -13.27 1.14
CA PHE A 202 11.49 -14.44 1.96
C PHE A 202 10.24 -15.23 2.34
N LEU A 203 9.12 -14.54 2.56
CA LEU A 203 7.85 -15.19 2.86
C LEU A 203 7.33 -15.99 1.65
N ASP A 204 7.44 -15.45 0.44
CA ASP A 204 7.04 -16.14 -0.80
C ASP A 204 7.94 -17.35 -1.10
N ASN A 205 9.21 -17.30 -0.67
CA ASN A 205 10.15 -18.43 -0.74
C ASN A 205 10.05 -19.40 0.45
N ASN A 206 9.11 -19.21 1.38
CA ASN A 206 9.00 -19.98 2.63
C ASN A 206 10.27 -20.00 3.50
N ASN A 207 11.11 -18.96 3.41
CA ASN A 207 12.33 -18.83 4.21
C ASN A 207 12.04 -18.12 5.56
N ILE A 208 11.41 -18.85 6.47
CA ILE A 208 10.92 -18.31 7.76
C ILE A 208 12.04 -17.70 8.62
N LEU A 209 13.28 -18.20 8.52
CA LEU A 209 14.42 -17.64 9.28
C LEU A 209 14.71 -16.19 8.89
N LYS A 210 14.69 -15.89 7.58
CA LYS A 210 14.99 -14.55 7.07
C LYS A 210 13.81 -13.58 7.15
N VAL A 211 12.57 -14.09 7.22
CA VAL A 211 11.34 -13.29 7.39
C VAL A 211 11.43 -12.36 8.61
N GLY A 212 11.83 -12.90 9.78
CA GLY A 212 11.97 -12.10 11.00
C GLY A 212 13.12 -11.09 10.95
N GLN A 213 14.22 -11.47 10.28
CA GLN A 213 15.39 -10.61 10.11
C GLN A 213 15.04 -9.37 9.27
N ALA A 214 14.28 -9.55 8.18
CA ALA A 214 13.86 -8.46 7.31
C ALA A 214 13.04 -7.39 8.07
N LEU A 215 12.00 -7.80 8.81
CA LEU A 215 11.20 -6.84 9.58
C LEU A 215 11.97 -6.20 10.76
N ASN A 216 12.94 -6.91 11.34
CA ASN A 216 13.79 -6.37 12.41
C ASN A 216 14.73 -5.24 11.94
N LYS A 217 14.93 -5.08 10.62
CA LYS A 217 15.58 -3.89 10.06
C LYS A 217 14.80 -2.61 10.41
N ILE A 218 13.49 -2.69 10.61
CA ILE A 218 12.58 -1.58 10.98
C ILE A 218 12.43 -1.48 12.52
N ARG A 219 13.53 -1.65 13.25
CA ARG A 219 13.55 -1.53 14.72
C ARG A 219 13.51 -0.10 15.24
N ASN A 220 13.92 0.87 14.42
CA ASN A 220 13.82 2.29 14.75
C ASN A 220 12.54 2.87 14.15
N LYS A 221 11.55 3.17 14.99
CA LYS A 221 10.24 3.66 14.54
C LYS A 221 10.15 5.19 14.46
N ASN A 222 11.13 5.94 14.96
CA ASN A 222 11.01 7.40 15.14
C ASN A 222 10.89 8.19 13.83
N ASN A 223 11.51 7.70 12.76
CA ASN A 223 11.56 8.36 11.45
C ASN A 223 10.72 7.62 10.39
N ILE A 224 9.80 6.76 10.84
CA ILE A 224 8.95 5.95 9.98
C ILE A 224 7.51 6.43 10.13
N SER A 225 6.81 6.62 9.01
CA SER A 225 5.46 7.14 9.00
C SER A 225 4.44 6.19 9.60
N GLY A 226 3.35 6.74 10.13
CA GLY A 226 2.30 5.95 10.77
C GLY A 226 1.69 4.87 9.87
N ASN A 227 1.52 5.13 8.57
CA ASN A 227 1.03 4.13 7.64
C ASN A 227 2.03 2.98 7.44
N MET A 228 3.33 3.30 7.36
CA MET A 228 4.38 2.30 7.22
C MET A 228 4.48 1.42 8.47
N LEU A 229 4.46 2.03 9.66
CA LEU A 229 4.43 1.29 10.92
C LEU A 229 3.20 0.38 11.04
N ARG A 230 2.03 0.85 10.59
CA ARG A 230 0.81 0.05 10.56
C ARG A 230 0.95 -1.18 9.66
N LEU A 231 1.63 -1.05 8.52
CA LEU A 231 1.92 -2.18 7.63
C LEU A 231 2.85 -3.20 8.31
N VAL A 232 3.89 -2.72 9.01
CA VAL A 232 4.79 -3.59 9.78
C VAL A 232 4.03 -4.32 10.89
N ASP A 233 3.22 -3.61 11.67
CA ASP A 233 2.45 -4.21 12.76
C ASP A 233 1.47 -5.28 12.24
N MET A 234 0.86 -5.06 11.05
CA MET A 234 0.02 -6.06 10.37
C MET A 234 0.78 -7.35 10.03
N GLU A 235 1.97 -7.22 9.46
CA GLU A 235 2.79 -8.37 9.07
C GLU A 235 3.39 -9.09 10.29
N LEU A 236 3.68 -8.36 11.38
CA LEU A 236 4.05 -8.98 12.66
C LEU A 236 2.89 -9.79 13.25
N ILE A 237 1.65 -9.32 13.13
CA ILE A 237 0.45 -10.09 13.50
C ILE A 237 0.38 -11.36 12.63
N TYR A 238 0.60 -11.26 11.33
CA TYR A 238 0.62 -12.41 10.42
C TYR A 238 1.62 -13.49 10.89
N ILE A 239 2.89 -13.11 11.13
CA ILE A 239 3.91 -14.06 11.62
C ILE A 239 3.47 -14.73 12.93
N ARG A 240 2.92 -13.96 13.88
CA ARG A 240 2.44 -14.50 15.17
C ARG A 240 1.30 -15.50 14.98
N LEU A 241 0.39 -15.25 14.04
CA LEU A 241 -0.69 -16.18 13.70
C LEU A 241 -0.12 -17.48 13.13
N ILE A 242 0.79 -17.41 12.18
CA ILE A 242 1.46 -18.59 11.58
C ILE A 242 2.18 -19.42 12.65
N CYS A 243 3.00 -18.79 13.50
CA CYS A 243 3.64 -19.46 14.62
C CYS A 243 2.61 -20.04 15.60
N GLY A 244 1.53 -19.31 15.85
CA GLY A 244 0.46 -19.71 16.73
C GLY A 244 -0.29 -20.96 16.27
N ILE A 245 -0.46 -21.13 14.96
CA ILE A 245 -1.00 -22.34 14.32
C ILE A 245 -0.03 -23.50 14.57
N HIS A 246 1.24 -23.37 14.17
CA HIS A 246 2.25 -24.42 14.36
C HIS A 246 2.43 -24.86 15.83
N ILE A 247 2.28 -23.96 16.80
CA ILE A 247 2.34 -24.31 18.23
C ILE A 247 1.06 -25.04 18.69
N HIS A 248 -0.12 -24.56 18.26
CA HIS A 248 -1.38 -25.21 18.63
C HIS A 248 -1.41 -26.67 18.13
N ASN A 249 -0.95 -26.86 16.91
CA ASN A 249 -0.68 -28.11 16.23
C ASN A 249 0.22 -29.05 17.07
N LYS A 250 1.45 -28.62 17.40
CA LYS A 250 2.37 -29.41 18.26
C LYS A 250 1.81 -29.73 19.64
N ASN A 251 0.99 -28.85 20.22
CA ASN A 251 0.39 -29.09 21.53
C ASN A 251 -0.82 -30.04 21.44
N MET A 252 -1.46 -30.21 20.27
CA MET A 252 -2.45 -31.25 20.05
C MET A 252 -1.80 -32.64 19.98
N ASP A 253 -0.60 -32.76 19.37
CA ASP A 253 0.19 -34.01 19.40
C ASP A 253 0.61 -34.43 20.82
N VAL A 254 0.76 -33.48 21.75
CA VAL A 254 1.24 -33.72 23.12
C VAL A 254 0.10 -33.93 24.13
N LYS A 255 -1.18 -33.79 23.73
CA LYS A 255 -2.33 -34.03 24.62
C LYS A 255 -2.64 -35.52 24.84
N ASN A 256 -1.69 -36.19 25.48
CA ASN A 256 -1.92 -37.25 26.46
C ASN A 256 -1.64 -36.78 27.90
N SER A 257 -1.40 -35.48 28.14
CA SER A 257 -1.33 -34.93 29.50
C SER A 257 -2.38 -33.85 29.71
N SER A 258 -3.28 -34.13 30.64
CA SER A 258 -4.23 -33.22 31.25
C SER A 258 -3.51 -32.01 31.83
N ASP A 259 -3.60 -30.87 31.15
CA ASP A 259 -3.61 -29.52 31.75
C ASP A 259 -3.69 -28.52 30.60
N THR A 260 -4.91 -28.16 30.20
CA THR A 260 -5.13 -27.04 29.29
C THR A 260 -5.69 -25.88 30.07
N GLU A 261 -4.80 -25.20 30.79
CA GLU A 261 -5.06 -23.83 31.14
C GLU A 261 -5.26 -23.01 29.86
N ASN A 262 -6.38 -22.30 29.88
CA ASN A 262 -6.81 -21.33 28.90
C ASN A 262 -5.79 -20.16 28.91
N THR A 263 -4.64 -20.34 28.25
CA THR A 263 -3.67 -19.26 28.05
C THR A 263 -4.32 -18.22 27.15
N LYS A 264 -5.05 -17.28 27.73
CA LYS A 264 -5.50 -16.04 27.07
C LYS A 264 -4.27 -15.43 26.41
N ARG A 265 -4.17 -15.48 25.09
CA ARG A 265 -3.06 -14.86 24.36
C ARG A 265 -3.36 -13.36 24.28
N PRO A 266 -2.74 -12.49 25.09
CA PRO A 266 -3.19 -11.10 25.23
C PRO A 266 -3.07 -10.31 23.91
N TRP A 267 -2.12 -10.71 23.04
CA TRP A 267 -1.91 -10.12 21.73
C TRP A 267 -3.07 -10.35 20.74
N LEU A 268 -3.98 -11.30 20.98
CA LEU A 268 -5.18 -11.47 20.15
C LEU A 268 -6.11 -10.27 20.27
N ASN A 269 -6.22 -9.67 21.46
CA ASN A 269 -7.04 -8.47 21.67
C ASN A 269 -6.44 -7.26 20.92
N ASP A 270 -5.11 -7.16 20.88
CA ASP A 270 -4.42 -6.12 20.10
C ASP A 270 -4.67 -6.30 18.59
N ALA A 271 -4.67 -7.55 18.11
CA ALA A 271 -5.00 -7.88 16.72
C ALA A 271 -6.48 -7.58 16.40
N GLU A 272 -7.40 -7.87 17.31
CA GLU A 272 -8.83 -7.54 17.15
C GLU A 272 -9.02 -6.02 16.97
N ALA A 273 -8.40 -5.22 17.84
CA ALA A 273 -8.43 -3.77 17.75
C ALA A 273 -7.88 -3.26 16.40
N PHE A 274 -6.83 -3.90 15.88
CA PHE A 274 -6.25 -3.58 14.58
C PHE A 274 -7.23 -3.82 13.41
N PHE A 275 -7.93 -4.97 13.41
CA PHE A 275 -8.82 -5.36 12.30
C PHE A 275 -10.21 -4.71 12.33
N ASN A 276 -10.58 -4.05 13.43
CA ASN A 276 -11.80 -3.24 13.52
C ASN A 276 -11.79 -2.03 12.57
N ILE A 277 -10.61 -1.58 12.15
CA ILE A 277 -10.47 -0.49 11.20
C ILE A 277 -10.44 -1.06 9.77
N LYS A 278 -11.56 -0.90 9.05
CA LYS A 278 -11.66 -1.36 7.65
C LYS A 278 -10.59 -0.74 6.76
N GLN A 279 -9.80 -1.60 6.12
CA GLN A 279 -8.92 -1.25 4.99
C GLN A 279 -9.34 -2.05 3.75
N LYS A 280 -9.00 -1.53 2.56
CA LYS A 280 -9.34 -2.15 1.28
C LYS A 280 -8.08 -2.47 0.49
N ASP A 281 -7.13 -3.10 1.17
CA ASP A 281 -5.84 -3.55 0.64
C ASP A 281 -5.80 -5.09 0.68
N ILE A 282 -5.15 -5.72 -0.29
CA ILE A 282 -5.15 -7.18 -0.40
C ILE A 282 -4.32 -7.88 0.68
N HIS A 283 -3.21 -7.28 1.10
CA HIS A 283 -2.40 -7.80 2.19
C HIS A 283 -3.20 -7.75 3.50
N PHE A 284 -3.95 -6.67 3.75
CA PHE A 284 -4.89 -6.59 4.86
C PHE A 284 -5.95 -7.69 4.82
N ASP A 285 -6.60 -7.90 3.66
CA ASP A 285 -7.59 -8.97 3.50
C ASP A 285 -6.99 -10.35 3.81
N ARG A 286 -5.74 -10.60 3.39
CA ARG A 286 -5.01 -11.84 3.67
C ARG A 286 -4.76 -12.03 5.16
N VAL A 287 -4.15 -11.05 5.83
CA VAL A 287 -3.82 -11.20 7.24
C VAL A 287 -5.09 -11.32 8.07
N LYS A 288 -6.13 -10.55 7.74
CA LYS A 288 -7.43 -10.65 8.41
C LYS A 288 -8.07 -12.02 8.23
N ALA A 289 -8.04 -12.60 7.01
CA ALA A 289 -8.58 -13.93 6.79
C ALA A 289 -7.88 -15.00 7.64
N VAL A 290 -6.55 -14.89 7.82
CA VAL A 290 -5.80 -15.79 8.70
C VAL A 290 -6.13 -15.54 10.17
N TYR A 291 -6.32 -14.30 10.59
CA TYR A 291 -6.80 -13.98 11.94
C TYR A 291 -8.18 -14.60 12.22
N ASP A 292 -9.15 -14.37 11.34
CA ASP A 292 -10.51 -14.90 11.47
C ASP A 292 -10.49 -16.45 11.49
N ALA A 293 -9.67 -17.08 10.64
CA ALA A 293 -9.51 -18.54 10.63
C ALA A 293 -8.82 -19.05 11.92
N TYR A 294 -7.77 -18.38 12.37
CA TYR A 294 -7.03 -18.75 13.57
C TYR A 294 -7.90 -18.70 14.83
N THR A 295 -8.79 -17.70 14.97
CA THR A 295 -9.70 -17.62 16.12
C THR A 295 -10.69 -18.79 16.14
N GLN A 296 -11.20 -19.23 14.99
CA GLN A 296 -12.03 -20.45 14.90
C GLN A 296 -11.23 -21.72 15.20
N TYR A 297 -10.01 -21.79 14.68
CA TYR A 297 -9.10 -22.91 14.89
C TYR A 297 -8.73 -23.07 16.37
N ALA A 298 -8.33 -21.99 17.03
CA ALA A 298 -7.97 -21.98 18.45
C ALA A 298 -9.15 -22.34 19.38
N ASN A 299 -10.39 -22.13 18.92
CA ASN A 299 -11.61 -22.57 19.60
C ASN A 299 -12.00 -24.03 19.27
N GLY A 300 -11.11 -24.80 18.63
CA GLY A 300 -11.30 -26.22 18.31
C GLY A 300 -12.16 -26.51 17.07
N SER A 301 -12.39 -25.53 16.20
CA SER A 301 -13.22 -25.69 15.00
C SER A 301 -12.41 -25.57 13.70
N SER A 302 -11.61 -26.59 13.37
CA SER A 302 -10.81 -26.64 12.14
C SER A 302 -11.65 -26.48 10.88
N GLU A 303 -12.81 -27.13 10.82
CA GLU A 303 -13.75 -27.01 9.69
C GLU A 303 -14.19 -25.56 9.46
N LYS A 304 -14.57 -24.83 10.52
CA LYS A 304 -14.97 -23.42 10.43
C LYS A 304 -13.81 -22.52 9.98
N ALA A 305 -12.59 -22.82 10.44
CA ALA A 305 -11.39 -22.13 10.01
C ALA A 305 -11.16 -22.32 8.50
N ILE A 306 -11.26 -23.56 7.99
CA ILE A 306 -11.13 -23.89 6.56
C ILE A 306 -12.23 -23.21 5.74
N VAL A 307 -13.49 -23.23 6.18
CA VAL A 307 -14.60 -22.52 5.52
C VAL A 307 -14.32 -21.02 5.42
N THR A 308 -13.75 -20.43 6.47
CA THR A 308 -13.36 -19.01 6.51
C THR A 308 -12.29 -18.70 5.45
N LEU A 309 -11.24 -19.53 5.36
CA LEU A 309 -10.19 -19.38 4.35
C LEU A 309 -10.72 -19.56 2.92
N ASN A 310 -11.58 -20.56 2.68
CA ASN A 310 -12.19 -20.79 1.37
C ASN A 310 -13.02 -19.58 0.91
N LYS A 311 -13.78 -18.96 1.82
CA LYS A 311 -14.55 -17.75 1.52
C LYS A 311 -13.62 -16.58 1.17
N ALA A 312 -12.51 -16.41 1.89
CA ALA A 312 -11.54 -15.36 1.60
C ALA A 312 -10.85 -15.57 0.23
N LEU A 313 -10.43 -16.79 -0.08
CA LEU A 313 -9.84 -17.17 -1.38
C LEU A 313 -10.79 -16.83 -2.54
N TYR A 314 -12.04 -17.26 -2.46
CA TYR A 314 -13.06 -16.96 -3.47
C TYR A 314 -13.25 -15.45 -3.70
N LEU A 315 -13.28 -14.66 -2.61
CA LEU A 315 -13.42 -13.21 -2.70
C LEU A 315 -12.17 -12.54 -3.30
N MET A 316 -10.97 -13.04 -3.00
CA MET A 316 -9.73 -12.52 -3.57
C MET A 316 -9.61 -12.81 -5.06
N GLU A 317 -9.91 -14.04 -5.48
CA GLU A 317 -9.86 -14.45 -6.89
C GLU A 317 -10.75 -13.58 -7.77
N LYS A 318 -11.96 -13.26 -7.27
CA LYS A 318 -12.95 -12.42 -7.97
C LYS A 318 -12.70 -10.91 -7.85
N SER A 319 -11.82 -10.48 -6.96
CA SER A 319 -11.57 -9.05 -6.74
C SER A 319 -10.56 -8.52 -7.76
N ASN A 320 -10.88 -7.37 -8.36
CA ASN A 320 -9.96 -6.66 -9.25
C ASN A 320 -8.99 -5.81 -8.43
N PHE A 321 -7.76 -6.30 -8.28
CA PHE A 321 -6.62 -5.57 -7.74
C PHE A 321 -5.68 -5.14 -8.87
N ILE A 322 -4.97 -4.03 -8.67
CA ILE A 322 -4.07 -3.49 -9.69
C ILE A 322 -2.86 -4.42 -9.87
N TYR A 323 -2.28 -4.89 -8.77
CA TYR A 323 -1.09 -5.73 -8.73
C TYR A 323 -1.47 -7.21 -8.76
N GLY A 324 -1.40 -7.82 -9.96
CA GLY A 324 -1.70 -9.24 -10.14
C GLY A 324 -0.79 -10.16 -9.32
N GLY A 325 0.48 -9.81 -9.20
CA GLY A 325 1.48 -10.55 -8.42
C GLY A 325 1.24 -10.51 -6.91
N GLU A 326 0.80 -9.37 -6.36
CA GLU A 326 0.40 -9.30 -4.94
C GLU A 326 -0.83 -10.18 -4.67
N LYS A 327 -1.77 -10.23 -5.62
CA LYS A 327 -2.93 -11.11 -5.54
C LYS A 327 -2.54 -12.58 -5.53
N GLU A 328 -1.71 -12.97 -6.47
CA GLU A 328 -1.21 -14.34 -6.55
C GLU A 328 -0.43 -14.74 -5.30
N PHE A 329 0.47 -13.87 -4.83
CA PHE A 329 1.18 -14.05 -3.56
C PHE A 329 0.22 -14.25 -2.37
N CYS A 330 -0.78 -13.38 -2.22
CA CYS A 330 -1.72 -13.47 -1.10
C CYS A 330 -2.55 -14.75 -1.14
N ILE A 331 -2.97 -15.19 -2.33
CA ILE A 331 -3.68 -16.47 -2.54
C ILE A 331 -2.78 -17.64 -2.15
N LYS A 332 -1.53 -17.68 -2.62
CA LYS A 332 -0.55 -18.72 -2.25
C LYS A 332 -0.37 -18.83 -0.74
N GLN A 333 -0.26 -17.69 -0.05
CA GLN A 333 -0.13 -17.65 1.41
C GLN A 333 -1.37 -18.20 2.12
N LEU A 334 -2.60 -17.85 1.69
CA LEU A 334 -3.82 -18.42 2.28
C LEU A 334 -3.95 -19.92 2.04
N LEU A 335 -3.58 -20.40 0.84
CA LEU A 335 -3.56 -21.83 0.52
C LEU A 335 -2.55 -22.59 1.40
N TRP A 336 -1.39 -21.99 1.66
CA TRP A 336 -0.39 -22.56 2.56
C TRP A 336 -0.91 -22.69 3.99
N VAL A 337 -1.53 -21.62 4.54
CA VAL A 337 -2.16 -21.67 5.87
C VAL A 337 -3.25 -22.74 5.95
N LYS A 338 -4.10 -22.80 4.92
CA LYS A 338 -5.16 -23.81 4.83
C LYS A 338 -4.55 -25.22 4.86
N LYS A 339 -3.48 -25.48 4.09
CA LYS A 339 -2.80 -26.78 4.06
C LYS A 339 -2.24 -27.16 5.44
N ILE A 340 -1.67 -26.21 6.19
CA ILE A 340 -1.19 -26.46 7.56
C ILE A 340 -2.36 -26.87 8.48
N MET A 341 -3.52 -26.22 8.37
CA MET A 341 -4.69 -26.57 9.17
C MET A 341 -5.36 -27.89 8.75
N GLU A 342 -5.31 -28.24 7.46
CA GLU A 342 -5.90 -29.48 6.91
C GLU A 342 -5.07 -30.73 7.14
N TYR A 343 -3.73 -30.63 7.06
CA TYR A 343 -2.82 -31.77 7.18
C TYR A 343 -3.02 -32.50 8.52
N GLU A 344 -3.32 -31.76 9.58
CA GLU A 344 -3.40 -32.32 10.93
C GLU A 344 -4.82 -32.71 11.37
N GLU A 345 -5.88 -32.30 10.66
CA GLU A 345 -7.23 -32.88 10.86
C GLU A 345 -7.25 -34.37 10.45
N LYS A 346 -6.37 -34.77 9.52
CA LYS A 346 -6.21 -36.15 9.08
C LYS A 346 -5.34 -36.99 10.00
N GLU A 347 -4.48 -36.39 10.82
CA GLU A 347 -3.68 -37.10 11.84
C GLU A 347 -4.43 -37.18 13.19
N ALA A 348 -5.38 -36.28 13.46
CA ALA A 348 -6.22 -36.29 14.66
C ALA A 348 -7.50 -37.16 14.58
N LYS A 349 -7.80 -37.75 13.41
CA LYS A 349 -8.88 -38.74 13.18
C LYS A 349 -8.28 -40.11 12.96
#